data_AF-A0A8T2BQI8-F1
#
_entry.id   AF-A0A8T2BQI8-F1
#
_cell.length_a   1.000
_cell.length_b   1.000
_cell.length_c   1.000
_cell.angle_alpha   90.00
_cell.angle_beta   90.00
_cell.angle_gamma   90.00
#
_symmetry.space_group_name_H-M   'P 1'
#
loop_
_entity.id
_entity.type
_entity.pdbx_description
1 polymer ?
#
loop_
_entity_poly.entity_id
_entity_poly.type
_entity_poly.pdbx_seq_one_letter_code
_entity_poly.pdbx_strand_id
1 'polypeptide(L)' 'MGMSKSLKVILSLALVVFLALVSTKVEATRYITYPSINHGDHAVHCDKAHPNTCKKKEANPYKRGCEIVERCRGGSTPRA' A
#
# COMPACT_ATOMS: atom_id res chain seq x y z
N MET A 1 -25.93 -39.84 -27.64
CA MET A 1 -24.49 -39.98 -27.92
C MET A 1 -23.78 -40.42 -26.64
N GLY A 2 -23.36 -41.68 -26.54
CA GLY A 2 -22.58 -42.17 -25.41
C GLY A 2 -21.11 -41.80 -25.60
N MET A 3 -20.54 -41.03 -24.67
CA MET A 3 -19.10 -40.71 -24.71
C MET A 3 -18.27 -41.98 -24.48
N SER A 4 -17.21 -42.15 -25.27
CA SER A 4 -16.25 -43.24 -25.07
C SER A 4 -15.58 -43.12 -23.69
N LYS A 5 -15.18 -44.24 -23.09
CA LYS A 5 -14.54 -44.26 -21.76
C LYS A 5 -13.32 -43.33 -21.73
N SER A 6 -12.52 -43.33 -22.79
CA SER A 6 -11.35 -42.48 -22.96
C SER A 6 -11.71 -40.99 -23.02
N LEU A 7 -12.79 -40.62 -23.72
CA LEU A 7 -13.27 -39.23 -23.76
C LEU A 7 -13.66 -38.72 -22.38
N LYS A 8 -14.29 -39.55 -21.54
CA LYS A 8 -14.65 -39.16 -20.16
C LYS A 8 -13.42 -38.90 -19.30
N VAL A 9 -12.38 -39.74 -19.44
CA VAL A 9 -11.12 -39.58 -18.70
C VAL A 9 -10.39 -38.31 -19.11
N ILE A 10 -10.30 -38.05 -20.42
CA ILE A 10 -9.65 -36.84 -20.95
C ILE A 10 -10.41 -35.59 -20.50
N LEU A 11 -11.74 -35.60 -20.57
CA LEU A 11 -12.57 -34.47 -20.18
C LEU A 11 -12.47 -34.20 -18.67
N SER A 12 -12.46 -35.26 -17.85
CA SER A 12 -12.27 -35.17 -16.40
C SER A 12 -10.91 -34.56 -16.06
N LEU A 13 -9.83 -35.05 -16.68
CA LEU A 13 -8.47 -34.54 -16.45
C LEU A 13 -8.34 -33.07 -16.87
N ALA A 14 -8.89 -32.71 -18.03
CA ALA A 14 -8.89 -31.34 -18.51
C ALA A 14 -9.63 -30.40 -17.56
N LEU A 15 -10.77 -30.84 -17.00
CA LEU A 15 -11.56 -30.07 -16.04
C LEU A 15 -10.79 -29.84 -14.74
N VAL A 16 -10.11 -30.87 -14.20
CA VAL A 16 -9.27 -30.74 -13.00
C VAL A 16 -8.13 -29.75 -13.21
N VAL A 17 -7.44 -29.82 -14.35
CA VAL A 17 -6.37 -28.87 -14.70
C VAL A 17 -6.91 -27.44 -14.80
N PHE A 18 -8.09 -27.27 -15.40
CA PHE A 18 -8.71 -25.95 -15.54
C PHE A 18 -9.07 -25.35 -14.18
N LEU A 19 -9.64 -26.14 -13.26
CA LEU A 19 -9.95 -25.71 -11.90
C LEU A 19 -8.69 -25.30 -11.12
N ALA A 20 -7.59 -26.05 -11.27
CA ALA A 20 -6.31 -25.72 -10.65
C ALA A 20 -5.68 -24.42 -11.21
N LEU A 21 -5.86 -24.14 -12.51
CA LEU A 21 -5.40 -22.88 -13.10
C LEU A 21 -6.24 -21.69 -12.62
N VAL A 22 -7.56 -21.86 -12.48
CA VAL A 22 -8.44 -20.81 -11.97
C VAL A 22 -8.12 -20.47 -10.52
N SER A 23 -7.83 -21.45 -9.66
CA SER A 23 -7.49 -21.18 -8.26
C SER A 23 -6.20 -20.36 -8.09
N THR A 24 -5.20 -20.55 -8.95
CA THR A 24 -3.95 -19.76 -8.90
C THR A 24 -4.16 -18.26 -9.17
N LYS A 25 -5.22 -17.88 -9.89
CA LYS A 25 -5.54 -16.48 -10.19
C LYS A 25 -6.25 -15.77 -9.04
N VAL A 26 -6.80 -16.51 -8.07
CA VAL A 26 -7.57 -15.94 -6.95
C VAL A 26 -6.65 -15.38 -5.86
N GLU A 27 -5.42 -15.88 -5.74
CA GLU A 27 -4.49 -15.39 -4.71
C GLU A 27 -3.79 -14.09 -5.11
N ALA A 28 -3.54 -13.86 -6.41
CA ALA A 28 -2.88 -12.66 -6.89
C ALA A 28 -3.73 -11.37 -6.75
N THR A 29 -5.05 -11.50 -6.62
CA THR A 29 -5.99 -10.39 -6.40
C THR A 29 -6.30 -10.12 -4.92
N ARG A 30 -5.71 -10.89 -4.00
CA ARG A 30 -6.05 -10.86 -2.57
C ARG A 30 -5.14 -9.95 -1.74
N TYR A 31 -4.53 -8.95 -2.36
CA TYR A 31 -3.84 -7.89 -1.62
C TYR A 31 -4.87 -6.85 -1.19
N ILE A 32 -5.21 -6.84 0.10
CA ILE A 32 -5.92 -5.72 0.71
C ILE A 32 -4.89 -4.62 0.92
N THR A 33 -4.79 -3.71 -0.05
CA THR A 33 -3.96 -2.52 0.09
C THR A 33 -4.52 -1.68 1.23
N TYR A 34 -3.73 -1.41 2.27
CA TYR A 34 -4.07 -0.40 3.27
C TYR A 34 -3.83 0.97 2.64
N PRO A 35 -4.87 1.79 2.41
CA PRO A 35 -4.68 3.13 1.84
C PRO A 35 -3.68 3.98 2.67
N SER A 36 -3.63 3.73 3.99
CA SER A 36 -2.73 4.39 4.94
C SER A 36 -1.24 4.05 4.76
N ILE A 37 -0.89 2.87 4.23
CA ILE A 37 0.52 2.53 3.92
C ILE A 37 1.04 3.45 2.80
N ASN A 38 0.17 3.87 1.89
CA ASN A 38 0.45 4.82 0.82
C ASN A 38 0.35 6.30 1.26
N HIS A 39 0.15 6.56 2.55
CA HIS A 39 0.18 7.90 3.15
C HIS A 39 1.26 8.10 4.24
N GLY A 40 1.99 7.03 4.63
CA GLY A 40 3.16 7.08 5.54
C GLY A 40 4.55 7.34 4.89
N ASP A 41 5.61 6.78 5.49
CA ASP A 41 7.03 6.98 5.12
C ASP A 41 7.48 6.11 3.93
N HIS A 42 6.77 6.13 2.80
CA HIS A 42 7.22 5.43 1.60
C HIS A 42 8.28 6.26 0.86
N ALA A 43 9.21 5.55 0.23
CA ALA A 43 10.25 6.17 -0.59
C ALA A 43 9.59 6.96 -1.73
N VAL A 44 9.85 8.26 -1.78
CA VAL A 44 9.43 9.13 -2.88
C VAL A 44 10.33 8.87 -4.07
N HIS A 45 9.74 8.66 -5.25
CA HIS A 45 10.51 8.57 -6.49
C HIS A 45 10.96 9.97 -6.89
N CYS A 46 12.20 10.31 -6.56
CA CYS A 46 12.79 11.61 -6.84
C CYS A 46 13.29 11.70 -8.29
N ASP A 47 13.01 12.81 -8.96
CA ASP A 47 13.72 13.17 -10.19
C ASP A 47 15.20 13.46 -9.90
N LYS A 48 16.09 12.88 -10.71
CA LYS A 48 17.55 13.10 -10.61
C LYS A 48 17.97 14.48 -11.11
N ALA A 49 17.23 15.06 -12.06
CA ALA A 49 17.56 16.38 -12.59
C ALA A 49 17.18 17.51 -11.61
N HIS A 50 16.15 17.30 -10.79
CA HIS A 50 15.65 18.29 -9.84
C HIS A 50 15.52 17.72 -8.41
N PRO A 51 16.64 17.34 -7.76
CA PRO A 51 16.61 16.69 -6.44
C PRO A 51 16.02 17.59 -5.35
N ASN A 52 16.07 18.91 -5.52
CA ASN A 52 15.48 19.90 -4.63
C ASN A 52 13.94 19.83 -4.54
N THR A 53 13.29 19.30 -5.56
CA THR A 53 11.83 19.10 -5.59
C THR A 53 11.38 17.87 -4.80
N CYS A 54 12.31 16.97 -4.48
CA CYS A 54 12.00 15.77 -3.74
C CYS A 54 11.92 16.06 -2.23
N LYS A 55 10.71 16.33 -1.76
CA LYS A 55 10.42 16.51 -0.33
C LYS A 55 9.50 15.39 0.13
N LYS A 56 9.95 14.63 1.13
CA LYS A 56 9.05 13.76 1.89
C LYS A 56 7.99 14.66 2.55
N LYS A 57 6.73 14.22 2.55
CA LYS A 57 5.69 14.93 3.29
C LYS A 57 5.99 14.82 4.78
N GLU A 58 5.90 15.95 5.48
CA GLU A 58 6.04 15.99 6.92
C GLU A 58 4.89 15.19 7.55
N ALA A 59 5.21 14.29 8.49
CA ALA A 59 4.22 13.43 9.12
C ALA A 59 3.22 14.23 9.99
N ASN A 60 3.65 15.37 10.52
CA ASN A 60 2.82 16.25 11.32
C ASN A 60 3.11 17.71 10.94
N PRO A 61 2.13 18.49 10.45
CA PRO A 61 2.33 19.91 10.13
C PRO A 61 2.46 20.80 11.37
N TYR A 62 2.32 20.26 12.59
CA TYR A 62 2.38 21.01 13.83
C TYR A 62 3.78 21.60 14.07
N LYS A 63 3.85 22.93 14.12
CA LYS A 63 5.01 23.66 14.61
C LYS A 63 4.78 24.03 16.06
N ARG A 64 5.66 23.56 16.94
CA ARG A 64 5.62 23.96 18.36
C ARG A 64 5.78 25.48 18.45
N GLY A 65 4.94 26.11 19.26
CA GLY A 65 5.15 27.51 19.64
C GLY A 65 6.40 27.65 20.50
N CYS A 66 6.82 28.89 20.75
CA CYS A 66 7.97 29.11 21.61
C CYS A 66 7.65 28.80 23.07
N GLU A 67 8.50 28.01 23.71
CA GLU A 67 8.37 27.69 25.11
C GLU A 67 8.93 28.76 26.04
N ILE A 68 8.48 28.72 27.31
CA ILE A 68 9.02 29.59 28.37
C ILE A 68 10.54 29.38 28.52
N VAL A 69 11.02 28.13 28.41
CA VAL A 69 12.46 27.80 28.52
C VAL A 69 13.30 28.39 27.37
N GLU A 70 12.68 28.61 26.21
CA GLU A 70 13.32 29.20 25.02
C GLU A 70 13.36 30.73 25.09
N ARG A 71 12.71 31.34 26.11
CA ARG A 71 12.77 32.77 26.45
C ARG A 71 12.40 33.72 25.30
N CYS A 72 11.51 33.31 24.40
CA CYS A 72 11.03 34.23 23.37
C CYS A 72 10.22 35.38 23.96
N ARG A 73 10.34 36.54 23.32
CA ARG A 73 9.61 37.75 23.69
C ARG A 73 8.11 37.53 23.44
N GLY A 74 7.31 37.39 24.50
CA GLY A 74 5.86 37.15 24.41
C GLY A 74 5.43 35.68 24.37
N GLY A 75 6.27 34.74 24.81
CA GLY A 75 5.88 33.34 24.99
C GLY A 75 4.61 33.20 25.84
N SER A 76 3.74 32.25 25.51
CA SER A 76 2.46 32.06 26.18
C SER A 76 2.68 31.62 27.63
N THR A 77 2.60 32.56 28.57
CA THR A 77 2.35 32.25 29.97
C THR A 77 0.97 31.61 30.08
N PRO A 78 0.82 30.41 30.68
CA PRO A 78 -0.49 29.88 31.00
C PRO A 78 -1.22 30.92 31.84
N ARG A 79 -2.45 31.27 31.45
CA ARG A 79 -3.31 32.11 32.29
C ARG A 79 -3.66 31.25 33.52
N ALA A 80 -3.22 31.69 34.69
CA ALA A 80 -3.59 31.10 35.98
C ALA A 80 -5.07 31.33 36.28
#